data_AF-A0A3G6T6Z7-F1
#
_entry.id   AF-A0A3G6T6Z7-F1
#
_cell.length_a   1.000
_cell.length_b   1.000
_cell.length_c   1.000
_cell.angle_alpha   90.00
_cell.angle_beta   90.00
_cell.angle_gamma   90.00
#
_symmetry.space_group_name_H-M   'P 1'
#
loop_
_entity.id
_entity.type
_entity.pdbx_description
1 polymer ?
#
loop_
_entity_poly.entity_id
_entity_poly.type
_entity_poly.pdbx_seq_one_letter_code
_entity_poly.pdbx_strand_id
1 'polypeptide(L)'
;MKLICLVAVFLTLGSCKKTENNGGSVVVDQYLKVSFVSSEKNDLLKELGNTNISKLRLYYLKEGKKTMYYNPNLSDPYGIQLIVPNEQTNPSPYQLQLLLNNIGTLGENVSSTTYLDWGNGKEDTIVGYFFNDADNRILTKFKFNELEGGLKEKLGLVIVRDKIN
;
A
#
# COMPACT_ATOMS: atom_id res chain seq x y z
N MET A 1 -33.32 72.38 -9.89
CA MET A 1 -31.95 71.89 -10.10
C MET A 1 -31.70 70.69 -9.20
N LYS A 2 -31.31 69.57 -9.82
CA LYS A 2 -30.48 68.46 -9.32
C LYS A 2 -30.97 67.62 -8.12
N LEU A 3 -31.64 66.53 -8.51
CA LEU A 3 -31.56 65.15 -8.01
C LEU A 3 -30.24 64.81 -7.30
N ILE A 4 -30.28 64.29 -6.06
CA ILE A 4 -29.27 63.37 -5.53
C ILE A 4 -29.99 62.29 -4.69
N CYS A 5 -30.00 61.07 -5.23
CA CYS A 5 -30.46 59.84 -4.59
C CYS A 5 -29.58 59.49 -3.39
N LEU A 6 -30.18 59.32 -2.21
CA LEU A 6 -29.52 58.74 -1.04
C LEU A 6 -29.68 57.21 -1.10
N VAL A 7 -28.88 56.56 -1.93
CA VAL A 7 -28.66 55.10 -1.87
C VAL A 7 -27.42 54.89 -1.02
N ALA A 8 -27.61 54.41 0.22
CA ALA A 8 -26.54 53.82 1.01
C ALA A 8 -27.06 52.49 1.58
N VAL A 9 -27.12 51.53 0.66
CA VAL A 9 -27.26 50.10 0.95
C VAL A 9 -26.03 49.70 1.77
N PHE A 10 -26.22 49.55 3.09
CA PHE A 10 -25.24 48.92 3.99
C PHE A 10 -25.22 47.41 3.74
N LEU A 11 -24.69 47.00 2.58
CA LEU A 11 -24.17 45.65 2.36
C LEU A 11 -22.78 45.59 2.98
N THR A 12 -22.69 45.46 4.29
CA THR A 12 -21.44 45.00 4.92
C THR A 12 -21.49 43.48 5.00
N LEU A 13 -21.09 42.91 3.86
CA LEU A 13 -20.24 41.73 3.71
C LEU A 13 -20.10 40.92 5.01
N GLY A 14 -20.89 39.85 5.11
CA GLY A 14 -20.56 38.72 5.95
C GLY A 14 -19.17 38.22 5.55
N SER A 15 -18.15 38.59 6.34
CA SER A 15 -16.84 37.97 6.28
C SER A 15 -17.01 36.55 6.79
N CYS A 16 -17.41 35.67 5.88
CA CYS A 16 -17.23 34.24 6.03
C CYS A 16 -15.71 34.06 6.02
N LYS A 17 -15.08 34.14 7.20
CA LYS A 17 -13.73 33.61 7.39
C LYS A 17 -13.85 32.14 7.04
N LYS A 18 -13.46 31.80 5.81
CA LYS A 18 -13.15 30.43 5.43
C LYS A 18 -12.01 30.05 6.37
N THR A 19 -12.34 29.32 7.44
CA THR A 19 -11.34 28.58 8.18
C THR A 19 -10.72 27.65 7.16
N GLU A 20 -9.50 27.96 6.75
CA GLU A 20 -8.63 27.01 6.08
C GLU A 20 -8.43 25.86 7.06
N ASN A 21 -9.33 24.88 6.99
CA ASN A 21 -9.03 23.56 7.47
C ASN A 21 -7.93 23.06 6.55
N ASN A 22 -6.67 23.30 6.95
CA ASN A 22 -5.50 22.60 6.45
C ASN A 22 -5.55 21.15 6.99
N GLY A 23 -6.66 20.45 6.72
CA GLY A 23 -6.72 19.01 6.76
C GLY A 23 -6.00 18.52 5.51
N GLY A 24 -4.67 18.60 5.53
CA GLY A 24 -3.84 17.99 4.50
C GLY A 24 -4.23 16.53 4.36
N SER A 25 -4.63 16.13 3.16
CA SER A 25 -4.96 14.73 2.86
C SER A 25 -3.64 13.96 2.84
N VAL A 26 -3.43 13.09 3.82
CA VAL A 26 -2.27 12.20 3.80
C VAL A 26 -2.51 11.08 2.80
N VAL A 27 -1.72 11.01 1.72
CA VAL A 27 -1.79 9.90 0.74
C VAL A 27 -0.85 8.79 1.19
N VAL A 28 -1.42 7.65 1.57
CA VAL A 28 -0.67 6.46 1.96
C VAL A 28 -0.92 5.36 0.94
N ASP A 29 0.05 5.11 0.06
CA ASP A 29 -0.01 4.12 -1.00
C ASP A 29 1.29 3.30 -1.02
N GLN A 30 1.44 2.52 0.06
CA GLN A 30 2.66 1.78 0.41
C GLN A 30 2.49 0.25 0.30
N TYR A 31 1.53 -0.20 -0.50
CA TYR A 31 1.23 -1.63 -0.61
C TYR A 31 1.61 -2.19 -1.98
N LEU A 32 1.87 -3.49 -2.00
CA LEU A 32 2.12 -4.28 -3.20
C LEU A 32 1.10 -5.41 -3.29
N LYS A 33 0.40 -5.56 -4.41
CA LYS A 33 -0.51 -6.68 -4.68
C LYS A 33 0.17 -7.71 -5.58
N VAL A 34 0.31 -8.92 -5.06
CA VAL A 34 1.08 -10.00 -5.70
C VAL A 34 0.24 -11.27 -5.79
N SER A 35 0.14 -11.83 -6.99
CA SER A 35 -0.32 -13.19 -7.23
C SER A 35 0.86 -14.14 -7.34
N PHE A 36 0.69 -15.37 -6.88
CA PHE A 36 1.69 -16.42 -7.00
C PHE A 36 1.11 -17.58 -7.80
N VAL A 37 1.78 -17.95 -8.88
CA VAL A 37 1.37 -19.05 -9.76
C VAL A 37 2.49 -20.05 -9.94
N SER A 38 2.15 -21.32 -10.17
CA SER A 38 3.13 -22.33 -10.59
C SER A 38 3.56 -22.11 -12.05
N SER A 39 4.61 -22.82 -12.49
CA SER A 39 4.98 -22.91 -13.91
C SER A 39 3.84 -23.40 -14.81
N GLU A 40 2.95 -24.22 -14.26
CA GLU A 40 1.74 -24.74 -14.90
C GLU A 40 0.55 -23.76 -14.85
N LYS A 41 0.75 -22.56 -14.31
CA LYS A 41 -0.26 -21.49 -14.12
C LYS A 41 -1.35 -21.79 -13.09
N ASN A 42 -1.15 -22.79 -12.22
CA ASN A 42 -2.03 -23.01 -11.07
C ASN A 42 -1.87 -21.89 -10.04
N ASP A 43 -2.98 -21.41 -9.47
CA ASP A 43 -3.01 -20.40 -8.42
C ASP A 43 -2.56 -20.99 -7.09
N LEU A 44 -1.36 -20.60 -6.65
CA LEU A 44 -0.75 -21.18 -5.46
C LEU A 44 -1.37 -20.65 -4.17
N LEU A 45 -1.94 -19.44 -4.16
CA LEU A 45 -2.60 -18.90 -2.98
C LEU A 45 -3.95 -19.61 -2.76
N LYS A 46 -4.66 -19.89 -3.85
CA LYS A 46 -5.88 -20.71 -3.81
C LYS A 46 -5.58 -22.13 -3.30
N GLU A 47 -4.51 -22.77 -3.77
CA GLU A 47 -4.08 -24.10 -3.28
C GLU A 47 -3.63 -24.07 -1.82
N LEU A 48 -2.90 -23.03 -1.40
CA LEU A 48 -2.37 -22.89 -0.04
C LEU A 48 -3.50 -22.76 1.00
N GLY A 49 -4.56 -22.03 0.64
CA GLY A 49 -5.76 -21.85 1.44
C GLY A 49 -5.59 -20.90 2.64
N ASN A 50 -6.73 -20.43 3.17
CA ASN A 50 -6.77 -19.38 4.20
C ASN A 50 -5.99 -19.73 5.48
N THR A 51 -6.04 -20.99 5.92
CA THR A 51 -5.37 -21.45 7.14
C THR A 51 -3.85 -21.25 7.06
N ASN A 52 -3.23 -21.63 5.95
CA ASN A 52 -1.79 -21.46 5.79
C ASN A 52 -1.42 -20.00 5.48
N ILE A 53 -2.26 -19.29 4.73
CA ILE A 53 -2.09 -17.84 4.50
C ILE A 53 -2.09 -17.05 5.83
N SER A 54 -2.91 -17.46 6.80
CA SER A 54 -2.94 -16.84 8.14
C SER A 54 -1.64 -16.98 8.93
N LYS A 55 -0.73 -17.89 8.52
CA LYS A 55 0.58 -18.10 9.14
C LYS A 55 1.68 -17.22 8.54
N LEU A 56 1.43 -16.59 7.39
CA LEU A 56 2.38 -15.68 6.76
C LEU A 56 2.67 -14.48 7.66
N ARG A 57 3.91 -13.99 7.64
CA ARG A 57 4.33 -12.84 8.44
C ARG A 57 5.15 -11.87 7.60
N LEU A 58 4.93 -10.57 7.83
CA LEU A 58 5.83 -9.54 7.34
C LEU A 58 6.84 -9.16 8.42
N TYR A 59 8.09 -8.99 7.99
CA TYR A 59 9.13 -8.43 8.82
C TYR A 59 9.75 -7.22 8.13
N TYR A 60 9.96 -6.14 8.87
CA TYR A 60 10.62 -4.94 8.37
C TYR A 60 12.08 -4.94 8.81
N LEU A 61 12.98 -4.62 7.88
CA LEU A 61 14.35 -4.29 8.22
C LEU A 61 14.38 -2.84 8.73
N LYS A 62 14.68 -2.67 10.02
CA LYS A 62 14.82 -1.35 10.67
C LYS A 62 16.15 -1.32 11.39
N GLU A 63 16.99 -0.33 11.07
CA GLU A 63 18.30 -0.16 11.72
C GLU A 63 19.15 -1.45 11.71
N GLY A 64 19.12 -2.18 10.58
CA GLY A 64 19.83 -3.46 10.42
C GLY A 64 19.19 -4.66 11.15
N LYS A 65 18.07 -4.46 11.86
CA LYS A 65 17.35 -5.52 12.57
C LYS A 65 16.03 -5.87 11.90
N LYS A 66 15.81 -7.16 11.70
CA LYS A 66 14.53 -7.72 11.23
C LYS A 66 13.52 -7.73 12.37
N THR A 67 12.40 -7.01 12.19
CA THR A 67 11.34 -6.86 13.21
C THR A 67 9.99 -7.22 12.61
N MET A 68 9.24 -8.12 13.24
CA MET A 68 7.90 -8.50 12.78
C MET A 68 6.98 -7.28 12.78
N TYR A 69 6.24 -7.09 11.70
CA TYR A 69 5.15 -6.11 11.67
C TYR A 69 3.93 -6.67 12.40
N TYR A 70 3.41 -5.87 13.32
CA TYR A 70 2.15 -6.17 14.01
C TYR A 70 1.46 -4.88 14.41
N ASN A 71 0.21 -4.72 14.01
CA ASN A 71 -0.66 -3.64 14.46
C ASN A 71 -2.06 -4.19 14.77
N PRO A 72 -2.42 -4.37 16.06
CA PRO A 72 -3.70 -4.95 16.44
C PRO A 72 -4.92 -4.08 16.11
N ASN A 73 -4.71 -2.81 15.74
CA ASN A 73 -5.78 -1.89 15.41
C ASN A 73 -6.21 -1.96 13.93
N LEU A 74 -5.54 -2.78 13.11
CA LEU A 74 -5.89 -2.97 11.70
C LEU A 74 -6.70 -4.26 11.50
N SER A 75 -7.51 -4.30 10.43
CA SER A 75 -8.21 -5.52 9.99
C SER A 75 -7.25 -6.67 9.71
N ASP A 76 -6.09 -6.34 9.14
CA ASP A 76 -5.03 -7.26 8.75
C ASP A 76 -3.79 -6.97 9.61
N PRO A 77 -3.74 -7.45 10.87
CA PRO A 77 -2.78 -6.97 11.86
C PRO A 77 -1.32 -7.32 11.52
N TYR A 78 -1.08 -8.29 10.65
CA TYR A 78 0.25 -8.66 10.15
C TYR A 78 0.59 -8.00 8.82
N GLY A 79 -0.21 -7.04 8.33
CA GLY A 79 0.05 -6.28 7.11
C GLY A 79 -0.13 -7.11 5.82
N ILE A 80 -0.79 -8.26 5.90
CA ILE A 80 -1.07 -9.15 4.78
C ILE A 80 -2.57 -9.33 4.69
N GLN A 81 -3.14 -8.92 3.56
CA GLN A 81 -4.54 -9.15 3.23
C GLN A 81 -4.63 -10.09 2.04
N LEU A 82 -5.44 -11.15 2.15
CA LEU A 82 -5.80 -12.00 1.02
C LEU A 82 -6.96 -11.37 0.25
N ILE A 83 -6.76 -11.13 -1.04
CA ILE A 83 -7.79 -10.67 -1.97
C ILE A 83 -8.22 -11.86 -2.81
N VAL A 84 -9.47 -12.25 -2.64
CA VAL A 84 -10.13 -13.30 -3.42
C VAL A 84 -10.87 -12.66 -4.59
N PRO A 85 -10.58 -13.05 -5.84
CA PRO A 85 -11.21 -12.49 -7.03
C PRO A 85 -12.65 -12.98 -7.16
N ASN A 86 -13.49 -12.16 -7.79
CA ASN A 86 -14.84 -12.58 -8.16
C ASN A 86 -14.76 -13.45 -9.43
N GLU A 87 -14.87 -14.77 -9.26
CA GLU A 87 -14.71 -15.72 -10.37
C GLU A 87 -15.78 -15.55 -11.47
N GLN A 88 -16.93 -14.92 -11.18
CA GLN A 88 -17.98 -14.70 -12.18
C GLN A 88 -17.71 -13.50 -13.08
N THR A 89 -17.01 -12.48 -12.59
CA THR A 89 -16.86 -11.19 -13.31
C THR A 89 -15.42 -10.85 -13.68
N ASN A 90 -14.43 -11.42 -12.99
CA ASN A 90 -13.03 -11.21 -13.29
C ASN A 90 -12.21 -12.44 -12.87
N PRO A 91 -11.98 -13.41 -13.79
CA PRO A 91 -11.14 -14.57 -13.52
C PRO A 91 -9.66 -14.14 -13.49
N SER A 92 -9.24 -13.58 -12.36
CA SER A 92 -7.83 -13.35 -12.03
C SER A 92 -7.39 -14.33 -10.93
N PRO A 93 -6.08 -14.51 -10.72
CA PRO A 93 -5.60 -15.24 -9.55
C PRO A 93 -5.89 -14.47 -8.24
N TYR A 94 -5.82 -15.18 -7.13
CA TYR A 94 -5.79 -14.65 -5.77
C TYR A 94 -4.57 -13.73 -5.62
N GLN A 95 -4.67 -12.74 -4.74
CA GLN A 95 -3.59 -11.79 -4.49
C GLN A 95 -3.33 -11.64 -2.99
N LEU A 96 -2.07 -11.51 -2.61
CA LEU A 96 -1.70 -10.92 -1.33
C LEU A 96 -1.48 -9.42 -1.53
N GLN A 97 -2.17 -8.59 -0.75
CA GLN A 97 -1.79 -7.20 -0.55
C GLN A 97 -0.84 -7.14 0.64
N LEU A 98 0.40 -6.74 0.38
CA LEU A 98 1.49 -6.67 1.33
C LEU A 98 1.74 -5.22 1.70
N LEU A 99 1.65 -4.90 2.98
CA LEU A 99 1.99 -3.58 3.51
C LEU A 99 3.51 -3.47 3.62
N LEU A 100 4.12 -2.58 2.83
CA LEU A 100 5.57 -2.42 2.85
C LEU A 100 5.99 -1.42 3.93
N ASN A 101 7.20 -1.61 4.45
CA ASN A 101 7.83 -0.62 5.33
C ASN A 101 8.03 0.70 4.58
N ASN A 102 7.58 1.82 5.13
CA ASN A 102 7.85 3.15 4.56
C ASN A 102 8.45 4.12 5.59
N ILE A 103 8.86 3.61 6.75
CA ILE A 103 9.07 4.42 7.94
C ILE A 103 10.47 5.02 7.94
N GLY A 104 10.53 6.33 8.24
CA GLY A 104 11.68 6.92 8.93
C GLY A 104 12.44 8.01 8.19
N THR A 105 12.13 8.28 6.91
CA THR A 105 12.89 9.28 6.14
C THR A 105 11.98 9.96 5.11
N LEU A 106 12.05 11.29 5.06
CA LEU A 106 11.48 12.11 4.00
C LEU A 106 12.49 12.23 2.86
N GLY A 107 12.00 12.28 1.63
CA GLY A 107 12.81 12.42 0.43
C GLY A 107 12.24 11.64 -0.74
N GLU A 108 12.92 11.81 -1.87
CA GLU A 108 12.69 11.00 -3.05
C GLU A 108 13.51 9.71 -2.98
N ASN A 109 12.98 8.63 -3.55
CA ASN A 109 13.66 7.34 -3.68
C ASN A 109 14.14 6.75 -2.33
N VAL A 110 13.41 7.03 -1.24
CA VAL A 110 13.67 6.44 0.07
C VAL A 110 13.48 4.93 -0.03
N SER A 111 14.51 4.15 0.22
CA SER A 111 14.43 2.68 0.14
C SER A 111 14.16 2.05 1.49
N SER A 112 13.39 0.97 1.52
CA SER A 112 13.21 0.13 2.69
C SER A 112 13.14 -1.35 2.30
N THR A 113 13.38 -2.24 3.26
CA THR A 113 13.25 -3.69 3.05
C THR A 113 12.15 -4.28 3.92
N THR A 114 11.31 -5.08 3.28
CA THR A 114 10.26 -5.91 3.89
C THR A 114 10.52 -7.35 3.49
N TYR A 115 10.35 -8.28 4.41
CA TYR A 115 10.45 -9.72 4.17
C TYR A 115 9.08 -10.35 4.33
N LEU A 116 8.73 -11.25 3.41
CA LEU A 116 7.54 -12.10 3.49
C LEU A 116 7.99 -13.51 3.90
N ASP A 117 7.72 -13.88 5.14
CA ASP A 117 7.94 -15.23 5.66
C ASP A 117 6.71 -16.10 5.37
N TRP A 118 6.96 -17.25 4.75
CA TRP A 118 5.93 -18.20 4.36
C TRP A 118 5.49 -19.14 5.50
N GLY A 119 6.16 -19.10 6.65
CA GLY A 119 5.88 -19.98 7.78
C GLY A 119 6.35 -21.43 7.59
N ASN A 120 7.03 -21.72 6.47
CA ASN A 120 7.64 -23.01 6.14
C ASN A 120 9.17 -22.92 5.99
N GLY A 121 9.78 -21.83 6.49
CA GLY A 121 11.21 -21.57 6.36
C GLY A 121 11.63 -20.92 5.04
N LYS A 122 10.72 -20.72 4.08
CA LYS A 122 10.97 -19.90 2.88
C LYS A 122 10.65 -18.44 3.17
N GLU A 123 11.42 -17.55 2.57
CA GLU A 123 11.25 -16.10 2.71
C GLU A 123 11.49 -15.41 1.37
N ASP A 124 10.66 -14.42 1.05
CA ASP A 124 10.89 -13.48 -0.04
C ASP A 124 11.33 -12.12 0.50
N THR A 125 12.19 -11.44 -0.26
CA THR A 125 12.67 -10.09 0.05
C THR A 125 12.01 -9.07 -0.87
N ILE A 126 11.52 -7.98 -0.30
CA ILE A 126 10.89 -6.88 -1.03
C ILE A 126 11.60 -5.60 -0.65
N VAL A 127 12.27 -4.98 -1.61
CA VAL A 127 12.84 -3.64 -1.47
C VAL A 127 11.87 -2.64 -2.09
N GLY A 128 11.27 -1.77 -1.30
CA GLY A 128 10.40 -0.71 -1.78
C GLY A 128 11.14 0.62 -1.88
N TYR A 129 10.84 1.41 -2.91
CA TYR A 129 11.37 2.76 -3.10
C TYR A 129 10.22 3.76 -3.09
N PHE A 130 10.31 4.76 -2.22
CA PHE A 130 9.21 5.63 -1.88
C PHE A 130 9.49 7.09 -2.19
N PHE A 131 8.43 7.81 -2.57
CA PHE A 131 8.35 9.25 -2.44
C PHE A 131 7.67 9.56 -1.12
N ASN A 132 8.42 10.20 -0.20
CA ASN A 132 7.96 10.55 1.14
C ASN A 132 8.11 12.06 1.37
N ASP A 133 7.03 12.79 1.60
CA ASP A 133 7.08 14.19 2.03
C ASP A 133 6.27 14.41 3.33
N ALA A 134 5.82 15.62 3.66
CA ALA A 134 5.02 15.82 4.87
C ALA A 134 3.69 15.04 4.85
N ASP A 135 3.09 14.87 3.67
CA ASP A 135 1.71 14.40 3.49
C ASP A 135 1.63 13.08 2.69
N ASN A 136 2.70 12.66 2.03
CA ASN A 136 2.67 11.57 1.07
C ASN A 136 3.63 10.45 1.47
N ARG A 137 3.16 9.21 1.31
CA ARG A 137 3.96 8.00 1.42
C ARG A 137 3.61 7.07 0.27
N ILE A 138 4.32 7.21 -0.84
CA ILE A 138 3.94 6.58 -2.11
C ILE A 138 5.03 5.62 -2.56
N LEU A 139 4.70 4.34 -2.71
CA LEU A 139 5.55 3.36 -3.37
C LEU A 139 5.65 3.70 -4.86
N THR A 140 6.87 3.97 -5.33
CA THR A 140 7.15 4.36 -6.72
C THR A 140 7.78 3.22 -7.53
N LYS A 141 8.65 2.44 -6.90
CA LYS A 141 9.33 1.27 -7.48
C LYS A 141 9.50 0.20 -6.42
N PHE A 142 9.67 -1.04 -6.85
CA PHE A 142 10.01 -2.14 -5.96
C PHE A 142 10.95 -3.13 -6.64
N LYS A 143 11.66 -3.90 -5.83
CA LYS A 143 12.36 -5.12 -6.20
C LYS A 143 11.84 -6.26 -5.32
N PHE A 144 11.12 -7.21 -5.91
CA PHE A 144 10.66 -8.44 -5.26
C PHE A 144 11.61 -9.57 -5.64
N ASN A 145 12.42 -10.05 -4.70
CA ASN A 145 13.58 -10.90 -4.95
C ASN A 145 14.42 -10.28 -6.07
N GLU A 146 14.54 -10.94 -7.23
CA GLU A 146 15.27 -10.40 -8.39
C GLU A 146 14.39 -9.64 -9.40
N LEU A 147 13.07 -9.58 -9.20
CA LEU A 147 12.14 -8.94 -10.11
C LEU A 147 11.92 -7.48 -9.74
N GLU A 148 12.10 -6.58 -10.69
CA GLU A 148 11.84 -5.15 -10.52
C GLU A 148 10.48 -4.76 -11.12
N GLY A 149 9.83 -3.76 -10.52
CA GLY A 149 8.58 -3.20 -11.01
C GLY A 149 8.30 -1.79 -10.50
N GLY A 150 7.26 -1.17 -11.03
CA GLY A 150 6.89 0.21 -10.73
C GLY A 150 5.41 0.40 -10.42
N LEU A 151 4.95 1.64 -10.60
CA LEU A 151 3.58 2.06 -10.32
C LEU A 151 2.50 1.28 -11.08
N LYS A 152 2.80 0.79 -12.28
CA LYS A 152 1.83 0.04 -13.10
C LYS A 152 1.69 -1.40 -12.61
N GLU A 153 2.81 -2.00 -12.24
CA GLU A 153 2.90 -3.41 -11.87
C GLU A 153 2.48 -3.66 -10.43
N LYS A 154 2.57 -2.65 -9.54
CA LYS A 154 2.35 -2.86 -8.09
C LYS A 154 0.95 -3.35 -7.70
N LEU A 155 -0.04 -3.21 -8.57
CA LEU A 155 -1.42 -3.65 -8.30
C LEU A 155 -1.76 -5.04 -8.87
N GLY A 156 -0.85 -5.63 -9.64
CA GLY A 156 -1.12 -6.84 -10.41
C GLY A 156 0.13 -7.65 -10.71
N LEU A 157 1.11 -7.63 -9.81
CA LEU A 157 2.34 -8.40 -9.99
C LEU A 157 2.01 -9.89 -9.96
N VAL A 158 2.50 -10.65 -10.94
CA VAL A 158 2.37 -12.12 -10.98
C VAL A 158 3.77 -12.72 -10.88
N ILE A 159 3.98 -13.54 -9.86
CA ILE A 159 5.25 -14.24 -9.62
C ILE A 159 5.05 -15.72 -9.91
N VAL A 160 5.89 -16.25 -10.80
CA VAL A 160 6.00 -17.69 -11.02
C VAL A 160 6.93 -18.28 -9.97
N ARG A 161 6.47 -19.29 -9.23
CA ARG A 161 7.30 -19.98 -8.22
C ARG A 161 6.94 -21.46 -8.11
N ASP A 162 7.87 -22.22 -7.54
CA ASP A 162 7.61 -23.60 -7.15
C ASP A 162 6.57 -23.69 -6.02
N LYS A 163 5.92 -24.85 -5.91
CA LYS A 163 4.89 -25.09 -4.89
C LYS A 163 5.36 -24.69 -3.49
N ILE A 164 4.42 -24.07 -2.77
CA ILE A 164 4.57 -23.67 -1.38
C ILE A 164 4.09 -24.88 -0.56
N ASN A 165 5.03 -25.77 -0.23
CA ASN A 165 4.78 -26.93 0.62
C ASN A 165 4.56 -26.51 2.08
#